data_AF-A0A1Y4RT81-F1
#
_entry.id   AF-A0A1Y4RT81-F1
#
_cell.length_a   1.000
_cell.length_b   1.000
_cell.length_c   1.000
_cell.angle_alpha   90.00
_cell.angle_beta   90.00
_cell.angle_gamma   90.00
#
_symmetry.space_group_name_H-M   'P 1'
#
loop_
_entity.id
_entity.type
_entity.pdbx_description
1 polymer ?
#
loop_
_entity_poly.entity_id
_entity_poly.type
_entity_poly.pdbx_seq_one_letter_code
_entity_poly.pdbx_strand_id
1 'polypeptide(L)'
;MSQTWQTVLLSLATSLIVSFLTFVLGLKSGKNQTDRAKLQNLYKNLYSHFSELKESLQYDRPKSWESYKKVERGLYSIEYYPPVKELKRTGDLLFIKKKIADNALSLELQIVNYSYELMKHIPEIHAAFISNMGVYKEGYIFKKYQKNGDEKAHFETANPKRCNTFWPKNYCLLYNREETEKLFQQMQKQDDALTAIEFTCDGNPADYSVRIYPEGIKIGWREYVDYIFLWLEKNVNGYTELCSRKKSLILQIDKLNKKLERKAKEPVGFWETIIGAFADMFR
;
A
#
# COMPACT_ATOMS: atom_id res chain seq x y z
N MET A 1 -57.87 -2.13 -44.01
CA MET A 1 -57.91 -2.37 -42.55
C MET A 1 -58.30 -1.07 -41.87
N SER A 2 -59.31 -1.05 -41.01
CA SER A 2 -59.76 0.20 -40.37
C SER A 2 -58.68 0.75 -39.44
N GLN A 3 -58.54 2.07 -39.37
CA GLN A 3 -57.59 2.75 -38.47
C GLN A 3 -57.74 2.25 -37.01
N THR A 4 -58.95 1.89 -36.60
CA THR A 4 -59.24 1.26 -35.31
C THR A 4 -58.51 -0.07 -35.10
N TRP A 5 -58.44 -0.94 -36.10
CA TRP A 5 -57.71 -2.21 -36.01
C TRP A 5 -56.19 -2.01 -35.94
N GLN A 6 -55.66 -1.01 -36.65
CA GLN A 6 -54.25 -0.65 -36.55
C GLN A 6 -53.89 -0.12 -35.16
N THR A 7 -54.73 0.74 -34.58
CA THR A 7 -54.52 1.27 -33.22
C THR A 7 -54.60 0.18 -32.16
N VAL A 8 -55.55 -0.76 -32.29
CA VAL A 8 -55.67 -1.90 -31.36
C VAL A 8 -54.48 -2.85 -31.48
N LEU A 9 -54.02 -3.16 -32.69
CA LEU A 9 -52.81 -3.98 -32.89
C LEU A 9 -51.55 -3.28 -32.35
N LEU A 10 -51.44 -1.96 -32.55
CA LEU A 10 -50.30 -1.18 -32.06
C LEU A 10 -50.30 -1.12 -30.53
N SER A 11 -51.45 -0.93 -29.88
CA SER A 11 -51.56 -0.91 -28.41
C SER A 11 -51.32 -2.29 -27.78
N LEU A 12 -51.78 -3.35 -28.45
CA LEU A 12 -51.58 -4.73 -28.00
C LEU A 12 -50.11 -5.15 -28.17
N ALA A 13 -49.46 -4.78 -29.28
CA ALA A 13 -48.03 -4.99 -29.47
C ALA A 13 -47.17 -4.19 -28.48
N THR A 14 -47.48 -2.90 -28.27
CA THR A 14 -46.73 -2.07 -27.30
C THR A 14 -46.91 -2.57 -25.87
N SER A 15 -48.12 -2.96 -25.46
CA SER A 15 -48.33 -3.52 -24.12
C SER A 15 -47.61 -4.85 -23.89
N LEU A 16 -47.55 -5.74 -24.89
CA LEU A 16 -46.75 -6.96 -24.86
C LEU A 16 -45.26 -6.67 -24.72
N ILE A 17 -44.74 -5.73 -25.52
CA ILE A 17 -43.32 -5.33 -25.47
C ILE A 17 -42.96 -4.76 -24.10
N VAL A 18 -43.80 -3.84 -23.58
CA VAL A 18 -43.57 -3.22 -22.26
C VAL A 18 -43.65 -4.26 -21.15
N SER A 19 -44.63 -5.18 -21.20
CA SER A 19 -44.79 -6.24 -20.19
C SER A 19 -43.63 -7.25 -20.21
N PHE A 20 -43.11 -7.57 -21.40
CA PHE A 20 -41.94 -8.42 -21.55
C PHE A 20 -40.68 -7.73 -21.01
N LEU A 21 -40.48 -6.45 -21.32
CA LEU A 21 -39.37 -5.65 -20.80
C LEU A 21 -39.41 -5.56 -19.26
N THR A 22 -40.58 -5.28 -18.67
CA THR A 22 -40.73 -5.23 -17.21
C THR A 22 -40.52 -6.59 -16.55
N PHE A 23 -40.95 -7.68 -17.20
CA PHE A 23 -40.69 -9.04 -16.74
C PHE A 23 -39.19 -9.39 -16.75
N VAL A 24 -38.48 -9.12 -17.85
CA VAL A 24 -37.03 -9.35 -17.95
C VAL A 24 -36.26 -8.50 -16.93
N LEU A 25 -36.65 -7.23 -16.75
CA LEU A 25 -36.08 -6.37 -15.71
C LEU A 25 -36.35 -6.89 -14.29
N GLY A 26 -37.56 -7.42 -14.05
CA GLY A 26 -37.95 -8.03 -12.77
C GLY A 26 -37.12 -9.27 -12.45
N LEU A 27 -36.97 -10.20 -13.40
CA LEU A 27 -36.14 -11.40 -13.23
C LEU A 27 -34.67 -11.05 -12.97
N LYS A 28 -34.13 -10.08 -13.72
CA LYS A 28 -32.73 -9.66 -13.59
C LYS A 28 -32.49 -8.93 -12.26
N SER A 29 -33.43 -8.09 -11.84
CA SER A 29 -33.41 -7.43 -10.53
C SER A 29 -33.40 -8.44 -9.38
N GLY A 30 -34.25 -9.48 -9.45
CA GLY A 30 -34.30 -10.56 -8.46
C GLY A 30 -32.98 -11.34 -8.35
N LYS A 31 -32.41 -11.77 -9.48
CA LYS A 31 -31.10 -12.45 -9.50
C LYS A 31 -29.97 -11.57 -8.95
N ASN A 32 -29.96 -10.30 -9.36
CA ASN A 32 -28.97 -9.34 -8.90
C ASN A 32 -29.06 -9.11 -7.39
N GLN A 33 -30.23 -9.25 -6.77
CA GLN A 33 -30.41 -9.07 -5.33
C GLN A 33 -29.73 -10.17 -4.50
N THR A 34 -29.75 -11.43 -4.97
CA THR A 34 -29.07 -12.56 -4.30
C THR A 34 -27.54 -12.45 -4.40
N ASP A 35 -27.02 -12.07 -5.57
CA ASP A 35 -25.57 -11.92 -5.79
C ASP A 35 -25.01 -10.60 -5.21
N ARG A 36 -25.89 -9.62 -4.92
CA ARG A 36 -25.51 -8.29 -4.43
C ARG A 36 -24.69 -8.38 -3.16
N ALA A 37 -25.11 -9.16 -2.17
CA ALA A 37 -24.42 -9.21 -0.87
C ALA A 37 -22.98 -9.75 -1.02
N LYS A 38 -22.78 -10.80 -1.82
CA LYS A 38 -21.46 -11.34 -2.12
C LYS A 38 -20.58 -10.31 -2.81
N LEU A 39 -21.09 -9.63 -3.84
CA LEU A 39 -20.36 -8.59 -4.57
C LEU A 39 -20.01 -7.40 -3.68
N GLN A 40 -20.95 -6.91 -2.87
CA GLN A 40 -20.71 -5.82 -1.92
C GLN A 40 -19.57 -6.19 -0.97
N ASN A 41 -19.56 -7.42 -0.45
CA ASN A 41 -18.50 -7.90 0.43
C ASN A 41 -17.14 -7.93 -0.28
N LEU A 42 -17.07 -8.44 -1.52
CA LEU A 42 -15.83 -8.44 -2.31
C LEU A 42 -15.28 -7.02 -2.53
N TYR A 43 -16.13 -6.07 -2.93
CA TYR A 43 -15.72 -4.66 -3.11
C TYR A 43 -15.30 -4.01 -1.80
N LYS A 44 -15.97 -4.30 -0.68
CA LYS A 44 -15.65 -3.77 0.65
C LYS A 44 -14.31 -4.31 1.15
N ASN A 45 -14.04 -5.60 0.96
CA ASN A 45 -12.77 -6.22 1.33
C ASN A 45 -11.61 -5.64 0.53
N LEU A 46 -11.78 -5.46 -0.79
CA LEU A 46 -10.78 -4.77 -1.61
C LEU A 46 -10.55 -3.34 -1.14
N TYR A 47 -11.62 -2.58 -0.84
CA TYR A 47 -11.50 -1.21 -0.35
C TYR A 47 -10.70 -1.16 0.97
N SER A 48 -11.02 -2.04 1.92
CA SER A 48 -10.30 -2.15 3.19
C SER A 48 -8.82 -2.44 2.95
N HIS A 49 -8.53 -3.44 2.11
CA HIS A 49 -7.16 -3.83 1.79
C HIS A 49 -6.34 -2.69 1.18
N PHE A 50 -6.87 -2.00 0.18
CA PHE A 50 -6.17 -0.88 -0.45
C PHE A 50 -6.06 0.34 0.47
N SER A 51 -7.01 0.54 1.38
CA SER A 51 -6.91 1.58 2.41
C SER A 51 -5.76 1.28 3.38
N GLU A 52 -5.62 0.04 3.84
CA GLU A 52 -4.47 -0.38 4.66
C GLU A 52 -3.14 -0.22 3.90
N LEU A 53 -3.10 -0.58 2.61
CA LEU A 53 -1.91 -0.38 1.77
C LEU A 53 -1.56 1.11 1.69
N LYS A 54 -2.54 1.98 1.47
CA LYS A 54 -2.32 3.43 1.47
C LYS A 54 -1.75 3.91 2.80
N GLU A 55 -2.35 3.52 3.92
CA GLU A 55 -1.87 3.89 5.26
C GLU A 55 -0.44 3.42 5.48
N SER A 56 -0.12 2.17 5.14
CA SER A 56 1.23 1.60 5.27
C SER A 56 2.28 2.38 4.46
N LEU A 57 1.92 2.83 3.25
CA LEU A 57 2.78 3.71 2.45
C LEU A 57 2.92 5.08 3.11
N GLN A 58 1.82 5.67 3.61
CA GLN A 58 1.84 6.99 4.25
C GLN A 58 2.70 7.00 5.52
N TYR A 59 2.67 5.93 6.32
CA TYR A 59 3.44 5.79 7.54
C TYR A 59 4.87 5.24 7.32
N ASP A 60 5.31 5.12 6.07
CA ASP A 60 6.66 4.63 5.74
C ASP A 60 6.96 3.24 6.34
N ARG A 61 5.93 2.39 6.40
CA ARG A 61 6.00 0.98 6.86
C ARG A 61 5.38 0.07 5.80
N PRO A 62 6.00 -0.02 4.61
CA PRO A 62 5.42 -0.72 3.48
C PRO A 62 5.31 -2.24 3.75
N LYS A 63 4.16 -2.84 3.45
CA LYS A 63 3.98 -4.30 3.58
C LYS A 63 4.82 -5.03 2.54
N SER A 64 5.67 -5.95 2.99
CA SER A 64 6.53 -6.80 2.15
C SER A 64 5.79 -8.07 1.70
N TRP A 65 6.39 -8.83 0.78
CA TRP A 65 5.88 -10.16 0.40
C TRP A 65 5.66 -11.06 1.62
N GLU A 66 6.57 -11.01 2.59
CA GLU A 66 6.56 -11.83 3.80
C GLU A 66 5.41 -11.50 4.76
N SER A 67 4.78 -10.33 4.58
CA SER A 67 3.59 -9.93 5.34
C SER A 67 2.33 -10.71 4.93
N TYR A 68 2.39 -11.48 3.83
CA TYR A 68 1.26 -12.19 3.26
C TYR A 68 1.39 -13.70 3.41
N LYS A 69 0.25 -14.39 3.22
CA LYS A 69 0.16 -15.84 3.34
C LYS A 69 1.19 -16.53 2.44
N LYS A 70 2.03 -17.35 3.07
CA LYS A 70 2.96 -18.28 2.42
C LYS A 70 2.20 -19.52 1.97
N VAL A 71 2.40 -19.91 0.73
CA VAL A 71 1.89 -21.18 0.19
C VAL A 71 3.07 -21.90 -0.45
N GLU A 72 3.39 -23.06 0.12
CA GLU A 72 4.41 -23.96 -0.42
C GLU A 72 3.83 -24.70 -1.62
N ARG A 73 4.51 -24.60 -2.76
CA ARG A 73 4.19 -25.32 -4.00
C ARG A 73 5.35 -26.27 -4.30
N GLY A 74 5.10 -27.57 -4.15
CA GLY A 74 6.10 -28.61 -4.37
C GLY A 74 7.29 -28.52 -3.42
N LEU A 75 8.38 -29.22 -3.75
CA LEU A 75 9.54 -29.38 -2.86
C LEU A 75 10.39 -28.11 -2.67
N TYR A 76 10.30 -27.10 -3.55
CA TYR A 76 11.23 -25.96 -3.53
C TYR A 76 10.66 -24.58 -3.95
N SER A 77 9.34 -24.39 -3.98
CA SER A 77 8.79 -23.05 -4.31
C SER A 77 7.87 -22.53 -3.23
N ILE A 78 8.21 -21.37 -2.68
CA ILE A 78 7.37 -20.61 -1.75
C ILE A 78 6.77 -19.46 -2.57
N GLU A 79 5.44 -19.43 -2.65
CA GLU A 79 4.73 -18.32 -3.25
C GLU A 79 3.94 -17.54 -2.18
N TYR A 80 4.01 -16.22 -2.27
CA TYR A 80 3.24 -15.31 -1.42
C TYR A 80 1.93 -14.93 -2.11
N TYR A 81 0.85 -14.87 -1.31
CA TYR A 81 -0.50 -14.57 -1.78
C TYR A 81 -1.08 -13.33 -1.07
N PRO A 82 -0.76 -12.13 -1.57
CA PRO A 82 -1.51 -10.93 -1.24
C PRO A 82 -3.02 -11.08 -1.58
N PRO A 83 -3.92 -10.34 -0.92
CA PRO A 83 -5.36 -10.52 -1.04
C PRO A 83 -5.93 -10.55 -2.46
N VAL A 84 -5.52 -9.68 -3.39
CA VAL A 84 -6.04 -9.69 -4.76
C VAL A 84 -5.49 -10.88 -5.55
N LYS A 85 -4.21 -11.23 -5.35
CA LYS A 85 -3.62 -12.46 -5.90
C LYS A 85 -4.33 -13.71 -5.38
N GLU A 86 -4.73 -13.74 -4.11
CA GLU A 86 -5.52 -14.84 -3.53
C GLU A 86 -6.92 -14.92 -4.16
N LEU A 87 -7.61 -13.79 -4.34
CA LEU A 87 -8.91 -13.76 -5.05
C LEU A 87 -8.79 -14.27 -6.50
N LYS A 88 -7.66 -14.02 -7.17
CA LYS A 88 -7.38 -14.61 -8.49
C LYS A 88 -7.25 -16.13 -8.40
N ARG A 89 -6.59 -16.64 -7.36
CA ARG A 89 -6.40 -18.08 -7.13
C ARG A 89 -7.71 -18.81 -6.81
N THR A 90 -8.59 -18.22 -5.98
CA THR A 90 -9.89 -18.83 -5.62
C THR A 90 -10.95 -18.67 -6.72
N GLY A 91 -10.69 -17.83 -7.71
CA GLY A 91 -11.65 -17.50 -8.77
C GLY A 91 -12.64 -16.41 -8.39
N ASP A 92 -12.62 -15.91 -7.15
CA ASP A 92 -13.54 -14.87 -6.70
C ASP A 92 -13.33 -13.53 -7.42
N LEU A 93 -12.13 -13.30 -7.96
CA LEU A 93 -11.84 -12.12 -8.78
C LEU A 93 -12.70 -12.05 -10.05
N LEU A 94 -13.23 -13.18 -10.54
CA LEU A 94 -14.12 -13.22 -11.71
C LEU A 94 -15.48 -12.54 -11.47
N PHE A 95 -15.92 -12.44 -10.22
CA PHE A 95 -17.17 -11.75 -9.87
C PHE A 95 -17.02 -10.22 -9.90
N ILE A 96 -15.79 -9.71 -9.83
CA ILE A 96 -15.51 -8.28 -9.86
C ILE A 96 -15.44 -7.80 -11.31
N LYS A 97 -15.89 -6.56 -11.56
CA LYS A 97 -15.81 -5.95 -12.89
C LYS A 97 -14.38 -6.02 -13.41
N LYS A 98 -14.17 -6.64 -14.58
CA LYS A 98 -12.84 -6.91 -15.18
C LYS A 98 -11.85 -5.74 -15.07
N LYS A 99 -12.25 -4.53 -15.48
CA LYS A 99 -11.39 -3.33 -15.37
C LYS A 99 -10.94 -2.99 -13.95
N ILE A 100 -11.78 -3.26 -12.94
CA ILE A 100 -11.45 -3.05 -11.52
C ILE A 100 -10.53 -4.17 -11.05
N ALA A 101 -10.84 -5.42 -11.40
CA ALA A 101 -10.04 -6.60 -11.07
C ALA A 101 -8.60 -6.50 -11.62
N ASP A 102 -8.45 -6.19 -12.91
CA ASP A 102 -7.15 -6.05 -13.56
C ASP A 102 -6.32 -4.93 -12.93
N ASN A 103 -6.95 -3.78 -12.65
CA ASN A 103 -6.31 -2.64 -12.00
C ASN A 103 -5.91 -2.95 -10.56
N ALA A 104 -6.79 -3.61 -9.79
CA ALA A 104 -6.51 -4.02 -8.42
C ALA A 104 -5.32 -4.99 -8.37
N LEU A 105 -5.33 -6.02 -9.21
CA LEU A 105 -4.24 -7.01 -9.24
C LEU A 105 -2.91 -6.36 -9.63
N SER A 106 -2.90 -5.55 -10.69
CA SER A 106 -1.67 -4.88 -11.12
C SER A 106 -1.16 -3.91 -10.05
N LEU A 107 -2.05 -3.12 -9.45
CA LEU A 107 -1.67 -2.15 -8.42
C LEU A 107 -1.15 -2.82 -7.16
N GLU A 108 -1.77 -3.91 -6.69
CA GLU A 108 -1.28 -4.68 -5.55
C GLU A 108 0.15 -5.18 -5.80
N LEU A 109 0.39 -5.81 -6.95
CA LEU A 109 1.73 -6.31 -7.31
C LEU A 109 2.76 -5.18 -7.41
N GLN A 110 2.37 -4.03 -7.98
CA GLN A 110 3.26 -2.86 -8.06
C GLN A 110 3.62 -2.33 -6.67
N ILE A 111 2.67 -2.28 -5.73
CA ILE A 111 2.91 -1.82 -4.36
C ILE A 111 3.85 -2.79 -3.63
N VAL A 112 3.59 -4.09 -3.70
CA VAL A 112 4.44 -5.06 -3.00
C VAL A 112 5.85 -5.13 -3.61
N ASN A 113 5.99 -5.00 -4.93
CA ASN A 113 7.29 -4.85 -5.58
C ASN A 113 8.02 -3.58 -5.14
N TYR A 114 7.30 -2.45 -5.08
CA TYR A 114 7.85 -1.21 -4.55
C TYR A 114 8.34 -1.38 -3.10
N SER A 115 7.55 -2.01 -2.22
CA SER A 115 7.97 -2.33 -0.86
C SER A 115 9.27 -3.15 -0.83
N TYR A 116 9.37 -4.16 -1.69
CA TYR A 116 10.56 -5.00 -1.80
C TYR A 116 11.79 -4.20 -2.25
N GLU A 117 11.64 -3.32 -3.26
CA GLU A 117 12.71 -2.43 -3.72
C GLU A 117 13.20 -1.51 -2.59
N LEU A 118 12.29 -0.95 -1.78
CA LEU A 118 12.67 -0.13 -0.62
C LEU A 118 13.48 -0.92 0.42
N MET A 119 12.99 -2.11 0.78
CA MET A 119 13.62 -2.95 1.81
C MET A 119 14.99 -3.47 1.37
N LYS A 120 15.16 -3.75 0.08
CA LYS A 120 16.44 -4.17 -0.48
C LYS A 120 17.55 -3.15 -0.23
N HIS A 121 17.21 -1.87 -0.17
CA HIS A 121 18.16 -0.77 0.03
C HIS A 121 18.47 -0.44 1.49
N ILE A 122 17.91 -1.19 2.45
CA ILE A 122 18.18 -0.96 3.88
C ILE A 122 19.69 -0.97 4.21
N PRO A 123 20.52 -1.90 3.69
CA PRO A 123 21.96 -1.88 3.97
C PRO A 123 22.65 -0.61 3.48
N GLU A 124 22.33 -0.14 2.27
CA GLU A 124 22.88 1.10 1.73
C GLU A 124 22.38 2.31 2.53
N ILE A 125 21.10 2.36 2.86
CA ILE A 125 20.53 3.41 3.72
C ILE A 125 21.24 3.43 5.08
N HIS A 126 21.48 2.26 5.67
CA HIS A 126 22.22 2.12 6.91
C HIS A 126 23.66 2.67 6.78
N ALA A 127 24.32 2.37 5.66
CA ALA A 127 25.66 2.88 5.36
C ALA A 127 25.72 4.42 5.31
N ALA A 128 24.62 5.12 4.99
CA ALA A 128 24.55 6.58 5.06
C ALA A 128 24.88 7.10 6.48
N PHE A 129 24.39 6.41 7.52
CA PHE A 129 24.63 6.78 8.91
C PHE A 129 26.08 6.54 9.33
N ILE A 130 26.75 5.51 8.82
CA ILE A 130 28.07 5.08 9.30
C ILE A 130 29.22 5.44 8.36
N SER A 131 28.93 6.12 7.25
CA SER A 131 29.92 6.45 6.22
C SER A 131 30.86 7.61 6.60
N ASN A 132 30.47 8.47 7.52
CA ASN A 132 31.32 9.54 8.05
C ASN A 132 31.25 9.59 9.57
N MET A 133 32.13 8.85 10.24
CA MET A 133 32.18 8.85 11.72
C MET A 133 32.59 10.21 12.31
N GLY A 134 33.17 11.10 11.50
CA GLY A 134 33.56 12.45 11.91
C GLY A 134 32.40 13.30 12.41
N VAL A 135 31.16 13.02 11.96
CA VAL A 135 29.95 13.75 12.40
C VAL A 135 29.47 13.38 13.80
N TYR A 136 29.99 12.31 14.41
CA TYR A 136 29.57 11.85 15.74
C TYR A 136 30.57 12.22 16.83
N LYS A 137 30.06 12.52 18.03
CA LYS A 137 30.88 12.67 19.24
C LYS A 137 31.46 11.32 19.67
N GLU A 138 32.57 11.35 20.40
CA GLU A 138 33.16 10.15 20.98
C GLU A 138 32.18 9.43 21.91
N GLY A 139 32.30 8.10 22.01
CA GLY A 139 31.40 7.26 22.79
C GLY A 139 30.24 6.64 21.99
N TYR A 140 30.28 6.69 20.65
CA TYR A 140 29.42 5.86 19.81
C TYR A 140 29.84 4.38 19.89
N ILE A 141 28.91 3.47 19.62
CA ILE A 141 29.11 2.03 19.77
C ILE A 141 28.53 1.29 18.57
N PHE A 142 29.23 0.24 18.14
CA PHE A 142 28.68 -0.78 17.27
C PHE A 142 28.34 -2.02 18.09
N LYS A 143 27.16 -2.61 17.86
CA LYS A 143 26.70 -3.82 18.53
C LYS A 143 26.53 -4.94 17.51
N LYS A 144 26.77 -6.17 17.97
CA LYS A 144 26.55 -7.38 17.19
C LYS A 144 25.58 -8.28 17.95
N TYR A 145 24.38 -8.46 17.40
CA TYR A 145 23.36 -9.33 18.02
C TYR A 145 23.38 -10.77 17.48
N GLN A 146 23.81 -10.96 16.22
CA GLN A 146 23.91 -12.28 15.61
C GLN A 146 25.37 -12.72 15.48
N LYS A 147 25.67 -13.99 15.78
CA LYS A 147 27.04 -14.55 15.75
C LYS A 147 27.74 -14.37 14.39
N ASN A 148 26.97 -14.48 13.30
CA ASN A 148 27.44 -14.32 11.92
C ASN A 148 26.97 -13.00 11.27
N GLY A 149 26.38 -12.08 12.04
CA GLY A 149 25.91 -10.79 11.52
C GLY A 149 27.06 -9.82 11.26
N ASP A 150 26.78 -8.79 10.46
CA ASP A 150 27.70 -7.68 10.21
C ASP A 150 27.97 -6.93 11.53
N GLU A 151 29.26 -6.71 11.82
CA GLU A 151 29.71 -6.02 13.03
C GLU A 151 29.25 -4.56 13.08
N LYS A 152 28.92 -3.99 11.92
CA LYS A 152 28.46 -2.60 11.79
C LYS A 152 26.94 -2.47 11.73
N ALA A 153 26.19 -3.58 11.76
CA ALA A 153 24.76 -3.57 11.50
C ALA A 153 23.92 -2.82 12.54
N HIS A 154 24.45 -2.68 13.77
CA HIS A 154 23.79 -1.95 14.84
C HIS A 154 24.69 -0.83 15.34
N PHE A 155 24.27 0.40 15.11
CA PHE A 155 25.03 1.59 15.46
C PHE A 155 24.26 2.44 16.48
N GLU A 156 24.94 2.88 17.53
CA GLU A 156 24.38 3.82 18.51
C GLU A 156 25.33 5.01 18.67
N THR A 157 24.81 6.23 18.55
CA THR A 157 25.61 7.42 18.85
C THR A 157 25.86 7.54 20.36
N ALA A 158 26.78 8.41 20.77
CA ALA A 158 27.01 8.68 22.18
C ALA A 158 25.71 9.14 22.90
N ASN A 159 25.48 8.62 24.12
CA ASN A 159 24.31 8.94 24.94
C ASN A 159 24.70 9.71 26.23
N PRO A 160 25.18 10.96 26.13
CA PRO A 160 25.72 11.70 27.28
C PRO A 160 24.64 11.99 28.34
N LYS A 161 23.40 12.21 27.90
CA LYS A 161 22.25 12.52 28.77
C LYS A 161 21.53 11.30 29.35
N ARG A 162 22.02 10.08 29.09
CA ARG A 162 21.36 8.82 29.52
C ARG A 162 19.88 8.76 29.12
N CYS A 163 19.60 9.13 27.88
CA CYS A 163 18.29 9.01 27.25
C CYS A 163 17.85 7.53 27.26
N ASN A 164 16.67 7.26 27.82
CA ASN A 164 16.11 5.90 27.91
C ASN A 164 14.88 5.69 27.00
N THR A 165 14.38 6.75 26.38
CA THR A 165 13.25 6.70 25.45
C THR A 165 13.73 6.88 24.02
N PHE A 166 12.99 6.30 23.07
CA PHE A 166 13.27 6.49 21.66
C PHE A 166 11.99 6.47 20.83
N TRP A 167 12.03 7.14 19.68
CA TRP A 167 11.00 7.07 18.64
C TRP A 167 11.40 5.99 17.62
N PRO A 168 10.70 4.85 17.58
CA PRO A 168 10.99 3.80 16.61
C PRO A 168 10.45 4.18 15.23
N LYS A 169 11.35 4.21 14.25
CA LYS A 169 11.09 4.50 12.85
C LYS A 169 11.62 3.37 11.97
N ASN A 170 10.94 3.13 10.86
CA ASN A 170 11.45 2.24 9.83
C ASN A 170 12.42 3.05 8.94
N TYR A 171 13.47 2.41 8.42
CA TYR A 171 14.40 3.04 7.48
C TYR A 171 13.71 3.65 6.25
N CYS A 172 12.56 3.10 5.84
CA CYS A 172 11.77 3.62 4.72
C CYS A 172 11.32 5.08 4.92
N LEU A 173 11.32 5.61 6.16
CA LEU A 173 11.07 7.04 6.43
C LEU A 173 12.03 7.94 5.65
N LEU A 174 13.25 7.46 5.36
CA LEU A 174 14.26 8.26 4.69
C LEU A 174 13.92 8.54 3.22
N TYR A 175 12.95 7.85 2.61
CA TYR A 175 12.39 8.24 1.32
C TYR A 175 11.43 9.45 1.42
N ASN A 176 11.26 10.01 2.62
CA ASN A 176 10.41 11.15 2.92
C ASN A 176 11.22 12.23 3.67
N ARG A 177 11.85 13.13 2.89
CA ARG A 177 12.68 14.22 3.43
C ARG A 177 11.93 15.12 4.39
N GLU A 178 10.72 15.53 4.03
CA GLU A 178 9.92 16.45 4.84
C GLU A 178 9.64 15.87 6.25
N GLU A 179 9.23 14.61 6.32
CA GLU A 179 8.99 13.95 7.62
C GLU A 179 10.28 13.65 8.38
N THR A 180 11.38 13.38 7.68
CA THR A 180 12.69 13.21 8.31
C THR A 180 13.17 14.53 8.93
N GLU A 181 13.07 15.64 8.22
CA GLU A 181 13.40 16.98 8.72
C GLU A 181 12.57 17.33 9.96
N LYS A 182 11.25 17.08 9.93
CA LYS A 182 10.37 17.28 11.09
C LYS A 182 10.82 16.45 12.28
N LEU A 183 11.17 15.18 12.07
CA LEU A 183 11.61 14.27 13.13
C LEU A 183 12.91 14.76 13.80
N PHE A 184 13.92 15.11 13.00
CA PHE A 184 15.20 15.60 13.52
C PHE A 184 15.08 16.98 14.16
N GLN A 185 14.23 17.86 13.61
CA GLN A 185 13.92 19.14 14.23
C GLN A 185 13.24 18.96 15.60
N GLN A 186 12.27 18.03 15.70
CA GLN A 186 11.59 17.72 16.96
C GLN A 186 12.57 17.17 18.01
N MET A 187 13.49 16.31 17.60
CA MET A 187 14.54 15.77 18.48
C MET A 187 15.41 16.87 19.10
N GLN A 188 15.72 17.95 18.36
CA GLN A 188 16.56 19.05 18.87
C GLN A 188 15.81 20.16 19.60
N LYS A 189 14.50 20.33 19.39
CA LYS A 189 13.70 21.40 20.02
C LYS A 189 13.35 21.16 21.48
N GLN A 190 13.52 19.95 22.00
CA GLN A 190 13.26 19.69 23.40
C GLN A 190 14.44 20.20 24.24
N ASP A 191 14.22 21.26 25.02
CA ASP A 191 15.24 21.82 25.93
C ASP A 191 15.83 20.75 26.87
N ASP A 192 15.06 19.68 27.14
CA ASP A 192 15.47 18.44 27.82
C ASP A 192 15.39 17.20 26.88
N ALA A 193 15.95 17.26 25.67
CA ALA A 193 15.87 16.15 24.71
C ALA A 193 16.45 14.83 25.27
N LEU A 194 15.57 14.03 25.89
CA LEU A 194 15.84 12.71 26.47
C LEU A 194 15.37 11.56 25.57
N THR A 195 14.90 11.89 24.36
CA THR A 195 14.36 10.90 23.42
C THR A 195 15.25 10.78 22.19
N ALA A 196 15.72 9.57 21.93
CA ALA A 196 16.48 9.22 20.74
C ALA A 196 15.57 8.92 19.54
N ILE A 197 16.14 8.90 18.35
CA ILE A 197 15.51 8.28 17.18
C ILE A 197 16.13 6.91 17.00
N GLU A 198 15.31 5.88 16.83
CA GLU A 198 15.79 4.55 16.43
C GLU A 198 15.23 4.21 15.06
N PHE A 199 16.11 4.03 14.08
CA PHE A 199 15.78 3.39 12.82
C PHE A 199 16.02 1.89 12.93
N THR A 200 15.04 1.09 12.55
CA THR A 200 15.15 -0.37 12.51
C THR A 200 14.51 -0.92 11.24
N CYS A 201 15.01 -2.04 10.75
CA CYS A 201 14.26 -2.85 9.80
C CYS A 201 13.25 -3.74 10.54
N ASP A 202 12.31 -4.31 9.80
CA ASP A 202 11.40 -5.33 10.32
C ASP A 202 12.20 -6.62 10.62
N GLY A 203 11.78 -7.38 11.64
CA GLY A 203 12.45 -8.62 12.07
C GLY A 203 12.68 -8.67 13.59
N ASN A 204 12.88 -9.87 14.14
CA ASN A 204 13.25 -10.05 15.54
C ASN A 204 14.25 -11.22 15.72
N PRO A 205 15.55 -10.94 15.98
CA PRO A 205 16.16 -9.60 16.02
C PRO A 205 16.17 -8.94 14.63
N ALA A 206 16.14 -7.61 14.60
CA ALA A 206 16.31 -6.87 13.35
C ALA A 206 17.72 -7.07 12.78
N ASP A 207 17.86 -7.07 11.45
CA ASP A 207 19.16 -7.21 10.79
C ASP A 207 19.98 -5.93 10.85
N TYR A 208 19.35 -4.75 10.83
CA TYR A 208 20.01 -3.45 10.93
C TYR A 208 19.26 -2.53 11.90
N SER A 209 20.01 -1.76 12.70
CA SER A 209 19.45 -0.67 13.49
C SER A 209 20.43 0.50 13.70
N VAL A 210 19.89 1.70 13.79
CA VAL A 210 20.65 2.92 14.10
C VAL A 210 19.91 3.68 15.18
N ARG A 211 20.56 3.94 16.30
CA ARG A 211 20.04 4.77 17.38
C ARG A 211 20.81 6.08 17.47
N ILE A 212 20.10 7.17 17.31
CA ILE A 212 20.65 8.53 17.28
C ILE A 212 20.13 9.29 18.47
N TYR A 213 21.05 9.67 19.34
CA TYR A 213 20.80 10.52 20.48
C TYR A 213 20.98 11.99 20.08
N PRO A 214 20.13 12.91 20.59
CA PRO A 214 20.14 14.33 20.22
C PRO A 214 21.52 15.00 20.32
N GLU A 215 22.31 14.64 21.33
CA GLU A 215 23.64 15.18 21.58
C GLU A 215 24.79 14.31 21.08
N GLY A 216 24.49 13.19 20.42
CA GLY A 216 25.50 12.29 19.85
C GLY A 216 26.11 12.80 18.55
N ILE A 217 25.50 13.82 17.93
CA ILE A 217 25.92 14.42 16.65
C ILE A 217 26.67 15.75 16.93
N LYS A 218 27.74 16.03 16.19
CA LYS A 218 28.54 17.26 16.30
C LYS A 218 27.96 18.45 15.52
N ILE A 219 27.31 18.17 14.40
CA ILE A 219 26.75 19.16 13.49
C ILE A 219 25.26 19.43 13.80
N GLY A 220 24.74 20.54 13.26
CA GLY A 220 23.32 20.88 13.41
C GLY A 220 22.40 19.87 12.71
N TRP A 221 21.15 19.73 13.17
CA TRP A 221 20.22 18.74 12.59
C TRP A 221 19.97 18.92 11.09
N ARG A 222 19.93 20.17 10.59
CA ARG A 222 19.73 20.45 9.16
C ARG A 222 20.88 19.90 8.34
N GLU A 223 22.11 20.24 8.73
CA GLU A 223 23.32 19.77 8.07
C GLU A 223 23.43 18.24 8.12
N TYR A 224 23.02 17.63 9.23
CA TYR A 224 22.97 16.17 9.36
C TYR A 224 21.97 15.51 8.41
N VAL A 225 20.76 16.07 8.30
CA VAL A 225 19.75 15.58 7.35
C VAL A 225 20.24 15.78 5.91
N ASP A 226 20.75 16.97 5.56
CA ASP A 226 21.30 17.24 4.23
C ASP A 226 22.41 16.26 3.86
N TYR A 227 23.31 15.98 4.81
CA TYR A 227 24.37 14.98 4.66
C TYR A 227 23.79 13.59 4.33
N ILE A 228 22.79 13.12 5.09
CA ILE A 228 22.16 11.81 4.84
C ILE A 228 21.52 11.79 3.44
N PHE A 229 20.72 12.79 3.09
CA PHE A 229 20.00 12.79 1.81
C PHE A 229 20.93 12.91 0.61
N LEU A 230 22.00 13.71 0.69
CA LEU A 230 23.04 13.77 -0.35
C LEU A 230 23.73 12.42 -0.53
N TRP A 231 23.98 11.69 0.56
CA TRP A 231 24.53 10.34 0.48
C TRP A 231 23.55 9.39 -0.22
N LEU A 232 22.27 9.42 0.16
CA LEU A 232 21.24 8.53 -0.39
C LEU A 232 21.04 8.76 -1.89
N GLU A 233 20.93 10.02 -2.32
CA GLU A 233 20.77 10.39 -3.73
C GLU A 233 21.95 9.92 -4.61
N LYS A 234 23.16 9.88 -4.04
CA LYS A 234 24.37 9.46 -4.75
C LYS A 234 24.57 7.94 -4.78
N ASN A 235 24.21 7.24 -3.70
CA ASN A 235 24.65 5.86 -3.48
C ASN A 235 23.50 4.84 -3.54
N VAL A 236 22.24 5.25 -3.39
CA VAL A 236 21.08 4.35 -3.52
C VAL A 236 20.54 4.42 -4.94
N ASN A 237 20.67 3.33 -5.68
CA ASN A 237 20.21 3.25 -7.07
C ASN A 237 18.68 3.50 -7.15
N GLY A 238 18.25 4.38 -8.05
CA GLY A 238 16.83 4.68 -8.26
C GLY A 238 16.18 5.46 -7.11
N TYR A 239 16.95 6.01 -6.16
CA TYR A 239 16.41 6.69 -4.97
C TYR A 239 15.36 7.76 -5.28
N THR A 240 15.66 8.70 -6.18
CA THR A 240 14.73 9.77 -6.57
C THR A 240 13.48 9.24 -7.26
N GLU A 241 13.62 8.17 -8.04
CA GLU A 241 12.48 7.50 -8.69
C GLU A 241 11.57 6.87 -7.64
N LEU A 242 12.13 6.14 -6.66
CA LEU A 242 11.38 5.54 -5.55
C LEU A 242 10.59 6.57 -4.75
N CYS A 243 11.23 7.70 -4.40
CA CYS A 243 10.58 8.84 -3.74
C CYS A 243 9.36 9.35 -4.54
N SER A 244 9.49 9.45 -5.87
CA SER A 244 8.40 9.90 -6.74
C SER A 244 7.29 8.84 -6.90
N ARG A 245 7.66 7.56 -6.93
CA ARG A 245 6.78 6.42 -7.14
C ARG A 245 5.78 6.26 -5.99
N LYS A 246 6.19 6.52 -4.74
CA LYS A 246 5.29 6.56 -3.57
C LYS A 246 4.04 7.41 -3.82
N LYS A 247 4.23 8.64 -4.28
CA LYS A 247 3.13 9.60 -4.52
C LYS A 247 2.20 9.10 -5.63
N SER A 248 2.78 8.55 -6.71
CA SER A 248 2.01 7.94 -7.80
C SER A 248 1.15 6.77 -7.32
N LEU A 249 1.72 5.85 -6.52
CA LEU A 249 1.00 4.70 -5.98
C LEU A 249 -0.16 5.13 -5.09
N ILE A 250 0.04 6.09 -4.19
CA ILE A 250 -1.04 6.63 -3.33
C ILE A 250 -2.18 7.20 -4.19
N LEU A 251 -1.86 7.97 -5.24
CA LEU A 251 -2.88 8.52 -6.16
C LEU A 251 -3.64 7.42 -6.92
N GLN A 252 -2.96 6.35 -7.32
CA GLN A 252 -3.60 5.21 -7.97
C GLN A 252 -4.52 4.46 -7.01
N ILE A 253 -4.11 4.29 -5.75
CA ILE A 253 -4.96 3.73 -4.69
C ILE A 253 -6.21 4.60 -4.50
N ASP A 254 -6.07 5.92 -4.39
CA ASP A 254 -7.22 6.81 -4.21
C ASP A 254 -8.21 6.74 -5.37
N LYS A 255 -7.72 6.65 -6.61
CA LYS A 255 -8.57 6.45 -7.79
C LYS A 255 -9.28 5.09 -7.77
N LEU A 256 -8.62 4.04 -7.32
CA LEU A 256 -9.22 2.71 -7.20
C LEU A 256 -10.24 2.67 -6.05
N ASN A 257 -9.90 3.19 -4.88
CA ASN A 257 -10.78 3.24 -3.71
C ASN A 257 -12.08 3.98 -4.00
N LYS A 258 -12.05 5.10 -4.73
CA LYS A 258 -13.28 5.79 -5.18
C LYS A 258 -14.19 4.90 -6.03
N LYS A 259 -13.62 4.02 -6.86
CA LYS A 259 -14.40 3.06 -7.67
C LYS A 259 -14.93 1.91 -6.82
N LEU A 260 -14.09 1.37 -5.93
CA LEU A 260 -14.46 0.29 -5.02
C LEU A 260 -15.56 0.71 -4.06
N GLU A 261 -15.49 1.92 -3.49
CA GLU A 261 -16.51 2.46 -2.59
C GLU A 261 -17.88 2.57 -3.28
N ARG A 262 -17.90 3.13 -4.51
CA ARG A 262 -19.13 3.21 -5.30
C ARG A 262 -19.73 1.83 -5.56
N LYS A 263 -18.89 0.86 -5.94
CA LYS A 263 -19.31 -0.51 -6.22
C LYS A 263 -19.65 -1.33 -4.97
N ALA A 264 -19.11 -0.98 -3.81
CA ALA A 264 -19.50 -1.56 -2.52
C ALA A 264 -20.92 -1.11 -2.10
N LYS A 265 -21.32 0.12 -2.44
CA LYS A 265 -22.70 0.62 -2.21
C LYS A 265 -23.66 0.02 -3.24
N GLU A 266 -23.29 0.08 -4.51
CA GLU A 266 -24.11 -0.38 -5.64
C GLU A 266 -23.27 -1.19 -6.64
N PRO A 267 -23.18 -2.53 -6.47
CA PRO A 267 -22.33 -3.38 -7.31
C PRO A 267 -22.80 -3.43 -8.77
N VAL A 268 -24.12 -3.53 -8.96
CA VAL A 268 -24.78 -3.54 -10.26
C VAL A 268 -25.64 -2.30 -10.33
N GLY A 269 -25.30 -1.38 -11.22
CA GLY A 269 -26.06 -0.15 -11.39
C GLY A 269 -27.40 -0.38 -12.08
N PHE A 270 -28.35 0.52 -11.85
CA PHE A 270 -29.64 0.52 -12.57
C PHE A 270 -29.46 0.45 -14.11
N TRP A 271 -28.61 1.30 -14.69
CA TRP A 271 -28.34 1.30 -16.13
C TRP A 271 -27.58 0.06 -16.62
N GLU A 272 -26.69 -0.52 -15.79
CA GLU A 272 -26.02 -1.78 -16.12
C GLU A 272 -27.04 -2.93 -16.16
N THR A 273 -28.05 -2.88 -15.29
CA THR A 273 -29.17 -3.84 -15.28
C THR A 273 -30.04 -3.68 -16.53
N ILE A 274 -30.39 -2.45 -16.90
CA ILE A 274 -31.18 -2.16 -18.11
C ILE A 274 -30.43 -2.58 -19.37
N ILE A 275 -29.21 -2.09 -19.58
CA ILE A 275 -28.42 -2.40 -20.78
C ILE A 275 -28.18 -3.90 -20.88
N GLY A 276 -27.88 -4.55 -19.76
CA GLY A 276 -27.73 -6.00 -19.73
C GLY A 276 -29.04 -6.72 -20.08
N ALA A 277 -30.18 -6.28 -19.57
CA ALA A 277 -31.48 -6.88 -19.89
C ALA A 277 -31.79 -6.75 -21.39
N PHE A 278 -31.54 -5.57 -21.96
CA PHE A 278 -31.68 -5.34 -23.40
C PHE A 278 -30.73 -6.21 -24.22
N ALA A 279 -29.45 -6.31 -23.85
CA ALA A 279 -28.48 -7.12 -24.57
C ALA A 279 -28.85 -8.62 -24.56
N ASP A 280 -29.34 -9.14 -23.44
CA ASP A 280 -29.80 -10.53 -23.32
C ASP A 280 -31.04 -10.82 -24.17
N MET A 281 -31.86 -9.80 -24.49
CA MET A 281 -33.02 -9.97 -25.38
C MET A 281 -32.65 -10.09 -26.87
N PHE A 282 -31.49 -9.58 -27.27
CA PHE A 282 -31.04 -9.55 -28.67
C PHE A 282 -29.93 -10.57 -28.96
N ARG A 283 -29.67 -11.48 -28.01
CA ARG A 283 -28.65 -12.52 -28.11
C ARG A 283 -29.31 -13.90 -28.11
#